data_AF-A0A936QLG2-F1
#
_entry.id   AF-A0A936QLG2-F1
#
_cell.length_a   1.000
_cell.length_b   1.000
_cell.length_c   1.000
_cell.angle_alpha   90.00
_cell.angle_beta   90.00
_cell.angle_gamma   90.00
#
_symmetry.space_group_name_H-M   'P 1'
#
loop_
_entity.id
_entity.type
_entity.pdbx_description
1 polymer ?
#
loop_
_entity_poly.entity_id
_entity_poly.type
_entity_poly.pdbx_seq_one_letter_code
_entity_poly.pdbx_strand_id
1 'polypeptide(L)'
;MLKSDKELYEKIKTVSSIKGVGIMTVTKVVAETAGFALIKNKNQITSYSGYDIIHDESGTHKGKTKISKKGNSQIRSALYMPALTAIRCNKELKQVYIRLCKTKINKKIAIIAVARKLLILIYCLWKKNEKI
;
A
#
# COMPACT_ATOMS: atom_id res chain seq x y z
N MET A 1 -12.46 20.93 6.93
CA MET A 1 -12.44 19.83 5.93
C MET A 1 -12.05 18.47 6.48
N LEU A 2 -11.08 18.29 7.39
CA LEU A 2 -10.91 17.01 8.15
C LEU A 2 -11.36 17.08 9.61
N LYS A 3 -11.19 18.24 10.26
CA LYS A 3 -11.62 18.48 11.66
C LYS A 3 -13.14 18.61 11.83
N SER A 4 -13.86 18.65 10.71
CA SER A 4 -15.32 18.83 10.68
C SER A 4 -16.07 17.54 11.03
N ASP A 5 -15.44 16.38 10.76
CA ASP A 5 -15.92 15.07 11.12
C ASP A 5 -14.93 14.44 12.11
N LYS A 6 -15.28 14.52 13.40
CA LYS A 6 -14.43 14.09 14.51
C LYS A 6 -14.20 12.57 14.48
N GLU A 7 -15.19 11.80 14.05
CA GLU A 7 -15.10 10.34 14.01
C GLU A 7 -14.14 9.90 12.90
N LEU A 8 -14.28 10.47 11.71
CA LEU A 8 -13.37 10.24 10.58
C LEU A 8 -11.92 10.60 10.94
N TYR A 9 -11.73 11.74 11.61
CA TYR A 9 -10.40 12.19 12.02
C TYR A 9 -9.72 11.21 12.99
N GLU A 10 -10.42 10.75 14.04
CA GLU A 10 -9.88 9.79 15.00
C GLU A 10 -9.59 8.42 14.36
N LYS A 11 -10.43 8.00 13.40
CA LYS A 11 -10.18 6.78 12.62
C LYS A 11 -8.91 6.89 11.77
N ILE A 12 -8.75 8.00 11.03
CA ILE A 12 -7.53 8.27 10.24
C ILE A 12 -6.30 8.32 11.15
N LYS A 13 -6.42 8.97 12.31
CA LYS A 13 -5.34 9.08 13.30
C LYS A 13 -4.92 7.71 13.83
N THR A 14 -5.90 6.84 14.13
CA THR A 14 -5.65 5.46 14.56
C THR A 14 -4.90 4.68 13.49
N VAL A 15 -5.34 4.75 12.23
CA VAL A 15 -4.64 4.07 11.11
C VAL A 15 -3.26 4.66 10.84
N SER A 16 -3.05 5.96 11.11
CA SER A 16 -1.73 6.61 10.97
C SER A 16 -0.73 6.24 12.07
N SER A 17 -1.12 5.44 13.08
CA SER A 17 -0.20 4.88 14.07
C SER A 17 0.81 3.88 13.50
N ILE A 18 0.59 3.41 12.26
CA ILE A 18 1.53 2.56 11.54
C ILE A 18 2.87 3.29 11.42
N LYS A 19 3.93 2.73 12.00
CA LYS A 19 5.29 3.26 11.91
C LYS A 19 5.72 3.48 10.46
N GLY A 20 5.95 4.75 10.10
CA GLY A 20 6.40 5.17 8.77
C GLY A 20 5.28 5.65 7.84
N VAL A 21 4.02 5.67 8.28
CA VAL A 21 2.88 6.20 7.54
C VAL A 21 2.38 7.47 8.21
N GLY A 22 2.25 8.56 7.46
CA GLY A 22 1.73 9.84 7.97
C GLY A 22 0.22 10.00 7.79
N ILE A 23 -0.36 10.94 8.53
CA ILE A 23 -1.81 11.25 8.46
C ILE A 23 -2.26 11.65 7.06
N MET A 24 -1.43 12.41 6.32
CA MET A 24 -1.71 12.82 4.94
C MET A 24 -1.73 11.61 3.98
N THR A 25 -0.85 10.63 4.18
CA THR A 25 -0.85 9.40 3.37
C THR A 25 -2.14 8.63 3.59
N VAL A 26 -2.53 8.42 4.85
CA VAL A 26 -3.77 7.70 5.18
C VAL A 26 -4.97 8.44 4.60
N THR A 27 -5.04 9.75 4.81
CA THR A 27 -6.10 10.61 4.25
C THR A 27 -6.20 10.45 2.75
N LYS A 28 -5.08 10.54 2.03
CA LYS A 28 -5.06 10.40 0.57
C LYS A 28 -5.53 9.02 0.14
N VAL A 29 -5.05 7.95 0.77
CA VAL A 29 -5.49 6.58 0.45
C VAL A 29 -6.99 6.38 0.72
N VAL A 30 -7.49 6.92 1.83
CA VAL A 30 -8.92 6.86 2.19
C VAL A 30 -9.77 7.64 1.20
N ALA A 31 -9.35 8.84 0.81
CA ALA A 31 -10.04 9.66 -0.17
C ALA A 31 -10.10 8.97 -1.55
N GLU A 32 -8.97 8.47 -2.04
CA GLU A 32 -8.86 7.76 -3.32
C GLU A 32 -9.65 6.44 -3.35
N THR A 33 -10.02 5.88 -2.20
CA THR A 33 -10.77 4.63 -2.10
C THR A 33 -12.21 4.82 -1.63
N ALA A 34 -12.66 6.07 -1.47
CA ALA A 34 -13.95 6.41 -0.85
C ALA A 34 -14.17 5.63 0.47
N GLY A 35 -13.18 5.67 1.37
CA GLY A 35 -13.23 4.95 2.64
C GLY A 35 -13.29 3.43 2.50
N PHE A 36 -12.73 2.88 1.41
CA PHE A 36 -12.78 1.46 1.07
C PHE A 36 -14.21 0.89 1.00
N ALA A 37 -15.22 1.72 0.69
CA ALA A 37 -16.62 1.33 0.70
C ALA A 37 -16.91 0.15 -0.24
N LEU A 38 -16.34 0.19 -1.45
CA LEU A 38 -16.53 -0.84 -2.48
C LEU A 38 -15.49 -1.97 -2.45
N ILE A 39 -14.52 -1.90 -1.52
CA ILE A 39 -13.45 -2.89 -1.40
C ILE A 39 -13.90 -3.99 -0.44
N LYS A 40 -14.00 -5.21 -0.98
CA LYS A 40 -14.42 -6.44 -0.28
C LYS A 40 -13.23 -7.26 0.20
N ASN A 41 -12.10 -7.23 -0.51
CA ASN A 41 -10.93 -8.05 -0.18
C ASN A 41 -9.59 -7.39 -0.54
N LYS A 42 -8.50 -7.97 0.00
CA LYS A 42 -7.12 -7.49 -0.20
C LYS A 42 -6.64 -7.53 -1.66
N ASN A 43 -7.17 -8.45 -2.48
CA ASN A 43 -6.79 -8.58 -3.88
C ASN A 43 -7.42 -7.44 -4.70
N GLN A 44 -8.66 -7.06 -4.38
CA GLN A 44 -9.37 -5.97 -5.03
C GLN A 44 -8.65 -4.63 -4.81
N ILE A 45 -8.22 -4.31 -3.58
CA ILE A 45 -7.46 -3.07 -3.34
C ILE A 45 -6.07 -3.10 -4.00
N THR A 46 -5.45 -4.27 -4.08
CA THR A 46 -4.18 -4.44 -4.79
C THR A 46 -4.35 -4.15 -6.29
N SER A 47 -5.38 -4.73 -6.92
CA SER A 47 -5.66 -4.48 -8.34
C SER A 47 -6.08 -3.04 -8.60
N TYR A 48 -6.95 -2.49 -7.73
CA TYR A 48 -7.38 -1.10 -7.79
C TYR A 48 -6.21 -0.12 -7.72
N SER A 49 -5.21 -0.37 -6.88
CA SER A 49 -4.01 0.46 -6.77
C SER A 49 -2.93 0.17 -7.81
N GLY A 50 -3.08 -0.89 -8.62
CA GLY A 50 -2.10 -1.30 -9.62
C GLY A 50 -0.82 -1.89 -9.02
N TYR A 51 -0.92 -2.53 -7.85
CA TYR A 51 0.17 -3.31 -7.24
C TYR A 51 0.10 -4.81 -7.59
N ASP A 52 -0.86 -5.21 -8.41
CA ASP A 52 -0.96 -6.52 -9.01
C ASP A 52 0.11 -6.69 -10.10
N ILE A 53 0.55 -7.93 -10.26
CA ILE A 53 1.58 -8.31 -11.23
C ILE A 53 0.89 -8.71 -12.52
N ILE A 54 1.33 -8.11 -13.63
CA ILE A 54 0.95 -8.47 -14.99
C ILE A 54 2.04 -9.38 -15.56
N HIS A 55 1.61 -10.51 -16.10
CA HIS A 55 2.42 -11.39 -16.91
C HIS A 55 2.43 -10.88 -18.35
N ASP A 56 3.62 -10.75 -18.92
CA ASP A 56 3.82 -10.33 -20.31
C ASP A 56 4.13 -11.58 -21.13
N GLU A 57 3.12 -12.45 -21.26
CA GLU A 57 3.27 -13.79 -21.85
C GLU A 57 2.31 -13.94 -23.02
N SER A 58 2.83 -14.39 -24.16
CA SER A 58 2.05 -14.92 -25.29
C SER A 58 2.55 -16.34 -25.59
N GLY A 59 1.83 -17.12 -26.39
CA GLY A 59 2.13 -18.53 -26.62
C GLY A 59 3.60 -18.86 -26.92
N THR A 60 4.34 -17.93 -27.54
CA THR A 60 5.78 -18.07 -27.84
C THR A 60 6.67 -17.06 -27.12
N HIS A 61 6.11 -16.08 -26.40
CA HIS A 61 6.87 -15.02 -25.73
C HIS A 61 6.72 -15.11 -24.22
N LYS A 62 7.84 -15.11 -23.49
CA LYS A 62 7.86 -15.00 -22.04
C LYS A 62 8.65 -13.76 -21.61
N GLY A 63 7.94 -12.66 -21.44
CA GLY A 63 8.49 -11.38 -21.02
C GLY A 63 8.68 -11.25 -19.50
N LYS A 64 9.18 -10.09 -19.06
CA LYS A 64 9.36 -9.79 -17.64
C LYS A 64 8.02 -9.42 -17.01
N THR A 65 7.71 -10.03 -15.86
CA THR A 65 6.56 -9.63 -15.04
C THR A 65 6.72 -8.20 -14.51
N LYS A 66 5.68 -7.37 -14.64
CA LYS A 66 5.66 -5.96 -14.21
C LYS A 66 4.41 -5.63 -13.41
N ILE A 67 4.44 -4.57 -12.60
CA ILE A 67 3.21 -4.12 -11.94
C ILE A 67 2.23 -3.49 -12.95
N SER A 68 0.94 -3.52 -12.62
CA SER A 68 -0.09 -2.89 -13.44
C SER A 68 0.03 -1.37 -13.48
N LYS A 69 -0.05 -0.80 -14.70
CA LYS A 69 -0.18 0.65 -14.89
C LYS A 69 -1.64 1.13 -14.89
N LYS A 70 -2.61 0.21 -14.91
CA LYS A 70 -4.05 0.51 -15.05
C LYS A 70 -4.72 0.93 -13.73
N GLY A 71 -4.13 0.63 -12.58
CA GLY A 71 -4.68 1.02 -11.29
C GLY A 71 -4.37 2.47 -10.89
N ASN A 72 -4.92 2.91 -9.77
CA ASN A 72 -4.82 4.25 -9.22
C ASN A 72 -3.36 4.66 -8.93
N SER A 73 -2.82 5.57 -9.74
CA SER A 73 -1.45 6.07 -9.64
C SER A 73 -1.23 6.98 -8.42
N GLN A 74 -2.29 7.64 -7.93
CA GLN A 74 -2.23 8.51 -6.75
C GLN A 74 -1.93 7.71 -5.49
N ILE A 75 -2.53 6.52 -5.34
CA ILE A 75 -2.24 5.60 -4.24
C ILE A 75 -0.79 5.11 -4.30
N ARG A 76 -0.28 4.80 -5.51
CA ARG A 76 1.13 4.39 -5.67
C ARG A 76 2.09 5.49 -5.27
N SER A 77 1.83 6.70 -5.75
CA SER A 77 2.64 7.88 -5.40
C SER A 77 2.57 8.18 -3.91
N ALA A 78 1.40 8.07 -3.29
CA ALA A 78 1.20 8.36 -1.87
C ALA A 78 1.98 7.40 -0.96
N LEU A 79 2.16 6.14 -1.38
CA LEU A 79 2.75 5.08 -0.55
C LEU A 79 4.24 4.83 -0.80
N TYR A 80 4.83 5.37 -1.87
CA TYR A 80 6.23 5.14 -2.17
C TYR A 80 7.17 5.70 -1.09
N MET A 81 7.00 6.96 -0.70
CA MET A 81 7.82 7.59 0.35
C MET A 81 7.56 6.98 1.73
N PRO A 82 6.30 6.74 2.16
CA PRO A 82 6.01 5.97 3.37
C PRO A 82 6.65 4.58 3.41
N ALA A 83 6.72 3.87 2.29
CA ALA A 83 7.39 2.58 2.23
C ALA A 83 8.88 2.69 2.55
N LEU A 84 9.58 3.70 2.02
CA LEU A 84 10.99 3.96 2.34
C LEU A 84 11.20 4.28 3.82
N THR A 85 10.33 5.12 4.40
CA THR A 85 10.39 5.43 5.83
C THR A 85 10.10 4.20 6.68
N ALA A 86 9.07 3.43 6.33
CA ALA A 86 8.68 2.21 7.03
C ALA A 86 9.78 1.15 7.03
N ILE A 87 10.54 1.02 5.93
CA ILE A 87 11.73 0.13 5.86
C ILE A 87 12.80 0.54 6.90
N ARG A 88 12.90 1.83 7.24
CA ARG A 88 13.87 2.32 8.22
C ARG A 88 13.40 2.14 9.66
N CYS A 89 12.13 2.45 9.94
CA CYS A 89 11.61 2.50 11.31
C CYS A 89 10.85 1.25 11.78
N ASN A 90 10.39 0.38 10.87
CA ASN A 90 9.64 -0.84 11.20
C ASN A 90 10.47 -2.09 10.89
N LYS A 91 10.85 -2.84 11.94
CA LYS A 91 11.71 -4.04 11.84
C LYS A 91 11.10 -5.13 10.95
N GLU A 92 9.79 -5.36 11.01
CA GLU A 92 9.13 -6.39 10.21
C GLU A 92 9.11 -6.03 8.72
N LEU A 93 8.82 -4.77 8.39
CA LEU A 93 8.84 -4.30 7.01
C LEU A 93 10.26 -4.25 6.45
N LYS A 94 11.24 -3.91 7.30
CA LYS A 94 12.67 -4.02 6.97
C LYS A 94 13.08 -5.45 6.62
N GLN A 95 12.64 -6.44 7.40
CA GLN A 95 12.93 -7.86 7.11
C GLN A 95 12.33 -8.30 5.76
N VAL A 96 11.09 -7.89 5.46
CA VAL A 96 10.47 -8.16 4.15
C VAL A 96 11.30 -7.55 3.03
N TYR A 97 11.73 -6.29 3.17
CA TYR A 97 12.57 -5.62 2.18
C TYR A 97 13.90 -6.34 1.98
N ILE A 98 14.62 -6.68 3.06
CA ILE A 98 15.91 -7.38 3.00
C ILE A 98 15.75 -8.74 2.30
N ARG A 99 14.75 -9.53 2.69
CA ARG A 99 14.47 -10.84 2.08
C ARG A 99 14.22 -10.72 0.57
N LEU A 100 13.47 -9.72 0.14
CA LEU A 100 13.20 -9.49 -1.27
C LEU A 100 14.43 -8.96 -2.01
N CYS A 101 15.27 -8.14 -1.39
CA CYS A 101 16.52 -7.68 -2.00
C CYS A 101 17.52 -8.81 -2.25
N LYS A 102 17.49 -9.89 -1.45
CA LYS A 102 18.32 -11.08 -1.69
C LYS A 102 17.89 -11.88 -2.92
N THR A 103 16.61 -11.80 -3.30
CA THR A 103 16.02 -12.65 -4.36
C THR A 103 15.69 -11.89 -5.63
N LYS A 104 15.57 -10.56 -5.58
CA LYS A 104 15.17 -9.71 -6.71
C LYS A 104 16.34 -8.86 -7.19
N ILE A 105 16.54 -8.87 -8.51
CA ILE A 105 17.59 -8.09 -9.19
C ILE A 105 17.43 -6.58 -8.92
N ASN A 106 16.19 -6.08 -8.87
CA ASN A 106 15.92 -4.66 -8.67
C ASN A 106 15.33 -4.37 -7.28
N LYS A 107 16.05 -3.60 -6.47
CA LYS A 107 15.63 -3.16 -5.13
C LYS A 107 14.29 -2.40 -5.13
N LYS A 108 13.93 -1.74 -6.24
CA LYS A 108 12.64 -1.07 -6.41
C LYS A 108 11.46 -2.04 -6.30
N ILE A 109 11.63 -3.29 -6.73
CA ILE A 109 10.60 -4.34 -6.58
C ILE A 109 10.33 -4.60 -5.09
N ALA A 110 11.39 -4.63 -4.27
CA ALA A 110 11.25 -4.81 -2.83
C ALA A 110 10.54 -3.61 -2.17
N ILE A 111 10.84 -2.37 -2.59
CA ILE A 111 10.15 -1.17 -2.10
C ILE A 111 8.66 -1.21 -2.46
N ILE A 112 8.33 -1.55 -3.71
CA ILE A 112 6.94 -1.66 -4.17
C ILE A 112 6.19 -2.75 -3.41
N ALA A 113 6.83 -3.88 -3.11
CA ALA A 113 6.22 -4.93 -2.29
C ALA A 113 5.93 -4.45 -0.85
N VAL A 114 6.81 -3.64 -0.26
CA VAL A 114 6.55 -3.01 1.05
C VAL A 114 5.40 -2.00 0.95
N ALA A 115 5.35 -1.18 -0.11
CA ALA A 115 4.26 -0.24 -0.34
C ALA A 115 2.90 -0.95 -0.46
N ARG A 116 2.86 -2.08 -1.19
CA ARG A 116 1.68 -2.95 -1.24
C ARG A 116 1.32 -3.50 0.15
N LYS A 117 2.31 -3.95 0.94
CA LYS A 117 2.07 -4.47 2.30
C LYS A 117 1.50 -3.38 3.23
N LEU A 118 1.98 -2.14 3.11
CA LEU A 118 1.43 -0.98 3.82
C LEU A 118 -0.01 -0.69 3.41
N LEU A 119 -0.33 -0.72 2.12
CA LEU A 119 -1.70 -0.52 1.64
C LEU A 119 -2.67 -1.54 2.25
N ILE A 120 -2.27 -2.81 2.26
CA ILE A 120 -3.06 -3.89 2.86
C ILE A 120 -3.22 -3.66 4.37
N LEU A 121 -2.17 -3.22 5.06
CA LEU A 121 -2.26 -2.91 6.49
C LEU A 121 -3.22 -1.76 6.79
N ILE A 122 -3.16 -0.67 6.01
CA ILE A 122 -4.10 0.45 6.08
C ILE A 122 -5.54 -0.04 5.89
N TYR A 123 -5.78 -0.86 4.85
CA TYR A 123 -7.09 -1.46 4.58
C TYR A 123 -7.59 -2.33 5.74
N CYS A 124 -6.75 -3.21 6.27
CA CYS A 124 -7.10 -4.10 7.37
C CYS A 124 -7.47 -3.32 8.63
N LEU A 125 -6.66 -2.33 9.03
CA LEU A 125 -6.96 -1.49 10.20
C LEU A 125 -8.23 -0.65 9.99
N TRP A 126 -8.41 -0.12 8.78
CA TRP A 126 -9.61 0.64 8.44
C TRP A 126 -10.91 -0.18 8.56
N LYS A 127 -10.88 -1.45 8.13
CA LYS A 127 -12.03 -2.37 8.23
C LYS A 127 -12.24 -2.90 9.65
N LYS A 128 -11.17 -3.18 10.40
CA LYS A 128 -11.28 -3.68 11.77
C LYS A 128 -11.80 -2.66 12.77
N ASN A 129 -11.60 -1.37 12.53
CA ASN A 129 -11.93 -0.30 13.50
C ASN A 129 -11.24 -0.49 14.88
N GLU A 130 -10.18 -1.30 14.98
CA GLU A 130 -9.47 -1.61 16.22
C GLU A 130 -8.11 -0.90 16.29
N LYS A 131 -7.79 -0.35 17.47
CA LYS A 131 -6.46 0.17 17.82
C LYS A 131 -5.49 -1.02 17.98
N ILE A 132 -4.27 -0.89 17.45
CA ILE A 132 -3.14 -1.79 17.81
C ILE A 132 -2.62 -1.37 19.17
#